data_AF-A0A6A0AJ08-F1
#
_entry.id   AF-A0A6A0AJ08-F1
#
_cell.length_a   1.000
_cell.length_b   1.000
_cell.length_c   1.000
_cell.angle_alpha   90.00
_cell.angle_beta   90.00
_cell.angle_gamma   90.00
#
_symmetry.space_group_name_H-M   'P 1'
#
loop_
_entity.id
_entity.type
_entity.pdbx_description
1 polymer ?
#
loop_
_entity_poly.entity_id
_entity_poly.type
_entity_poly.pdbx_seq_one_letter_code
_entity_poly.pdbx_strand_id
1 'polypeptide(L)'
;MRREGFEFEIGPPKVITRQVDGKTLEPYEDAIVEVSENYVGSVVELFAQRKGEMTDLQPSLGSSSRLTFRIATRGLLGLKNALLTATRGTGVMNTIFREYAPLAGEILMRDAGSLIAFETGTATAYAMETAQDRGQLFMRPGDNVYEGQCVGQHSKAGDLKINICKAKALTNMRAAGKDH
;
A
#
# COMPACT_ATOMS: atom_id res chain seq x y z
N MET A 1 4.92 -23.12 -0.80
CA MET A 1 3.98 -22.86 -1.92
C MET A 1 4.62 -22.23 -3.16
N ARG A 2 4.93 -20.91 -3.22
CA ARG A 2 5.55 -20.34 -4.45
C ARG A 2 6.90 -20.99 -4.82
N ARG A 3 7.75 -21.24 -3.82
CA ARG A 3 9.04 -21.97 -3.99
C ARG A 3 8.86 -23.45 -4.35
N GLU A 4 7.65 -23.98 -4.19
CA GLU A 4 7.27 -25.35 -4.58
C GLU A 4 6.58 -25.38 -5.96
N GLY A 5 6.46 -24.24 -6.65
CA GLY A 5 5.90 -24.18 -8.01
C GLY A 5 4.38 -24.06 -8.10
N PHE A 6 3.68 -23.76 -6.99
CA PHE A 6 2.23 -23.53 -7.03
C PHE A 6 1.87 -22.16 -7.61
N GLU A 7 0.81 -22.14 -8.41
CA GLU A 7 0.11 -20.95 -8.90
C GLU A 7 -1.28 -20.86 -8.27
N PHE A 8 -1.63 -19.69 -7.75
CA PHE A 8 -2.92 -19.44 -7.09
C PHE A 8 -3.16 -17.94 -6.96
N GLU A 9 -4.42 -17.57 -6.81
CA GLU A 9 -4.83 -16.20 -6.48
C GLU A 9 -5.17 -16.09 -4.99
N ILE A 10 -4.90 -14.93 -4.41
CA ILE A 10 -5.27 -14.62 -3.02
C ILE A 10 -6.08 -13.34 -2.96
N GLY A 11 -7.14 -13.36 -2.14
CA GLY A 11 -7.88 -12.16 -1.79
C GLY A 11 -7.15 -11.31 -0.74
N PRO A 12 -7.59 -10.06 -0.52
CA PRO A 12 -7.07 -9.24 0.56
C PRO A 12 -7.35 -9.91 1.92
N PRO A 13 -6.39 -9.87 2.87
CA PRO A 13 -6.60 -10.42 4.20
C PRO A 13 -7.73 -9.67 4.90
N LYS A 14 -8.58 -10.43 5.61
CA LYS A 14 -9.68 -9.88 6.42
C LYS A 14 -9.54 -10.38 7.84
N VAL A 15 -9.83 -9.50 8.80
CA VAL A 15 -9.91 -9.90 10.21
C VAL A 15 -11.14 -10.77 10.43
N ILE A 16 -11.03 -11.71 11.35
CA ILE A 16 -12.16 -12.51 11.80
C ILE A 16 -12.87 -11.72 12.89
N THR A 17 -14.13 -11.39 12.69
CA THR A 17 -14.96 -10.69 13.68
C THR A 17 -15.73 -11.68 14.55
N ARG A 18 -16.14 -11.25 15.74
CA ARG A 18 -16.97 -12.04 16.66
C ARG A 18 -18.21 -11.27 17.06
N GLN A 19 -19.33 -11.97 17.23
CA GLN A 19 -20.54 -11.43 17.83
C GLN A 19 -20.59 -11.83 19.30
N VAL A 20 -20.59 -10.85 20.20
CA VAL A 20 -20.68 -11.06 21.65
C VAL A 20 -21.65 -10.02 22.21
N ASP A 21 -22.70 -10.46 22.92
CA ASP A 21 -23.71 -9.60 23.54
C ASP A 21 -24.31 -8.53 22.61
N GLY A 22 -24.58 -8.92 21.35
CA GLY A 22 -25.14 -8.02 20.33
C GLY A 22 -24.15 -7.00 19.76
N LYS A 23 -22.86 -7.10 20.09
CA LYS A 23 -21.79 -6.23 19.57
C LYS A 23 -20.84 -7.00 18.66
N THR A 24 -20.48 -6.39 17.54
CA THR A 24 -19.39 -6.87 16.67
C THR A 24 -18.05 -6.46 17.26
N LEU A 25 -17.21 -7.46 17.55
CA LEU A 25 -15.83 -7.28 18.02
C LEU A 25 -14.84 -7.62 16.90
N GLU A 26 -13.71 -6.92 16.86
CA GLU A 26 -12.54 -7.23 16.02
C GLU A 26 -11.28 -7.44 16.88
N PRO A 27 -10.27 -8.18 16.37
CA PRO A 27 -9.03 -8.39 17.10
C PRO A 27 -8.19 -7.11 17.16
N TYR A 28 -7.59 -6.88 18.33
CA TYR A 28 -6.63 -5.84 18.62
C TYR A 28 -5.28 -6.45 19.00
N GLU A 29 -4.21 -5.73 18.69
CA GLU A 29 -2.83 -6.08 18.99
C GLU A 29 -2.14 -4.93 19.71
N ASP A 30 -1.14 -5.29 20.52
CA ASP A 30 -0.13 -4.36 20.97
C ASP A 30 0.98 -4.31 19.92
N ALA A 31 1.11 -3.17 19.25
CA ALA A 31 2.18 -2.88 18.30
C ALA A 31 3.28 -2.11 19.02
N ILE A 32 4.46 -2.72 19.10
CA ILE A 32 5.65 -2.16 19.75
C ILE A 32 6.58 -1.70 18.65
N VAL A 33 6.86 -0.41 18.61
CA VAL A 33 7.73 0.23 17.61
C VAL A 33 8.97 0.79 18.30
N GLU A 34 10.14 0.42 17.81
CA GLU A 34 11.41 1.03 18.19
C GLU A 34 11.94 1.84 17.01
N VAL A 35 12.25 3.11 17.27
CA VAL A 35 12.64 4.03 16.21
C VAL A 35 13.53 5.14 16.78
N SER A 36 14.35 5.77 15.93
CA SER A 36 15.07 6.99 16.32
C SER A 36 14.09 8.12 16.71
N GLU A 37 14.46 8.93 17.69
CA GLU A 37 13.66 10.08 18.17
C GLU A 37 13.19 11.01 17.04
N ASN A 38 14.02 11.17 16.00
CA ASN A 38 13.72 12.01 14.84
C ASN A 38 12.48 11.57 14.05
N TYR A 39 12.04 10.31 14.19
CA TYR A 39 10.88 9.79 13.47
C TYR A 39 9.68 9.50 14.39
N VAL A 40 9.78 9.75 15.70
CA VAL A 40 8.69 9.50 16.67
C VAL A 40 7.40 10.16 16.21
N GLY A 41 7.44 11.44 15.82
CA GLY A 41 6.26 12.17 15.36
C GLY A 41 5.60 11.51 14.13
N SER A 42 6.40 11.11 13.14
CA SER A 42 5.89 10.43 11.94
C SER A 42 5.28 9.07 12.24
N VAL A 43 5.85 8.32 13.21
CA VAL A 43 5.27 7.04 13.66
C VAL A 43 3.94 7.27 14.37
N VAL A 44 3.86 8.23 15.29
CA VAL A 44 2.61 8.55 16.00
C VAL A 44 1.50 8.95 15.04
N GLU A 45 1.79 9.82 14.08
CA GLU A 45 0.82 10.22 13.06
C GLU A 45 0.35 9.03 12.21
N LEU A 46 1.29 8.20 11.76
CA LEU A 46 1.00 7.02 10.95
C LEU A 46 0.07 6.03 11.69
N PHE A 47 0.29 5.79 12.98
CA PHE A 47 -0.57 4.93 13.79
C PHE A 47 -1.94 5.59 14.06
N ALA A 48 -1.98 6.89 14.31
CA ALA A 48 -3.24 7.62 14.53
C ALA A 48 -4.17 7.55 13.31
N GLN A 49 -3.63 7.68 12.09
CA GLN A 49 -4.38 7.50 10.84
C GLN A 49 -4.99 6.09 10.70
N ARG A 50 -4.43 5.10 11.41
CA ARG A 50 -4.90 3.71 11.46
C ARG A 50 -5.72 3.38 12.71
N LYS A 51 -6.18 4.40 13.46
CA LYS A 51 -6.91 4.24 14.73
C LYS A 51 -6.10 3.51 15.81
N GLY A 52 -4.77 3.62 15.75
CA GLY A 52 -3.88 3.18 16.81
C GLY A 52 -3.88 4.20 17.96
N GLU A 53 -3.99 3.70 19.17
CA GLU A 53 -3.95 4.48 20.40
C GLU A 53 -2.58 4.24 21.06
N MET A 54 -1.79 5.28 21.26
CA MET A 54 -0.52 5.13 21.97
C MET A 54 -0.80 4.89 23.46
N THR A 55 -0.32 3.77 23.97
CA THR A 55 -0.51 3.37 25.37
C THR A 55 0.73 3.57 26.23
N ASP A 56 1.90 3.62 25.61
CA ASP A 56 3.17 3.82 26.31
C ASP A 56 4.22 4.45 25.39
N LEU A 57 5.11 5.26 25.98
CA LEU A 57 6.27 5.85 25.31
C LEU A 57 7.43 5.82 26.29
N GLN A 58 8.49 5.10 25.92
CA GLN A 58 9.70 4.95 26.70
C GLN A 58 10.88 5.50 25.89
N PRO A 59 11.37 6.71 26.23
CA PRO A 59 12.64 7.18 25.71
C PRO A 59 13.75 6.29 26.26
N SER A 60 14.60 5.72 25.41
CA SER A 60 15.81 5.06 25.92
C SER A 60 16.87 6.11 26.21
N LEU A 61 17.85 5.79 27.08
CA LEU A 61 19.03 6.62 27.38
C LEU A 61 19.96 6.86 26.16
N GLY A 62 19.55 6.45 24.95
CA GLY A 62 20.24 6.65 23.67
C GLY A 62 19.39 7.47 22.69
N SER A 63 19.60 7.31 21.38
CA SER A 63 18.88 8.05 20.33
C SER A 63 17.62 7.37 19.80
N SER A 64 17.11 6.35 20.52
CA SER A 64 15.92 5.57 20.16
C SER A 64 14.83 5.66 21.22
N SER A 65 13.59 5.61 20.76
CA SER A 65 12.39 5.56 21.57
C SER A 65 11.61 4.29 21.26
N ARG A 66 11.04 3.69 22.30
CA ARG A 66 10.07 2.60 22.18
C ARG A 66 8.67 3.15 22.40
N LEU A 67 7.78 2.91 21.44
CA LEU A 67 6.38 3.28 21.49
C LEU A 67 5.53 2.02 21.51
N THR A 68 4.50 1.99 22.33
CA THR A 68 3.51 0.91 22.32
C THR A 68 2.16 1.48 21.93
N PHE A 69 1.50 0.84 20.96
CA PHE A 69 0.18 1.20 20.49
C PHE A 69 -0.79 0.03 20.66
N ARG A 70 -1.98 0.31 21.16
CA ARG A 70 -3.14 -0.57 21.02
C ARG A 70 -3.82 -0.26 19.70
N ILE A 71 -3.93 -1.24 18.81
CA ILE A 71 -4.45 -1.02 17.45
C ILE A 71 -5.22 -2.25 16.96
N ALA A 72 -6.32 -2.03 16.21
CA ALA A 72 -7.03 -3.13 15.57
C ALA A 72 -6.12 -3.83 14.55
N THR A 73 -6.13 -5.17 14.47
CA THR A 73 -5.34 -5.93 13.48
C THR A 73 -5.61 -5.46 12.05
N ARG A 74 -6.84 -5.00 11.77
CA ARG A 74 -7.20 -4.42 10.47
C ARG A 74 -6.40 -3.16 10.13
N GLY A 75 -6.07 -2.34 11.11
CA GLY A 75 -5.22 -1.15 10.95
C GLY A 75 -3.73 -1.48 10.72
N LEU A 76 -3.29 -2.68 11.08
CA LEU A 76 -1.92 -3.15 10.85
C LEU A 76 -1.67 -3.62 9.41
N LEU A 77 -2.73 -3.92 8.64
CA LEU A 77 -2.62 -4.40 7.27
C LEU A 77 -1.89 -3.36 6.39
N GLY A 78 -0.70 -3.72 5.91
CA GLY A 78 0.17 -2.84 5.11
C GLY A 78 0.95 -1.79 5.91
N LEU A 79 0.69 -1.64 7.22
CA LEU A 79 1.31 -0.61 8.07
C LEU A 79 2.82 -0.77 8.19
N LYS A 80 3.33 -2.01 8.22
CA LYS A 80 4.76 -2.30 8.30
C LYS A 80 5.56 -1.65 7.17
N ASN A 81 5.04 -1.69 5.93
CA ASN A 81 5.72 -1.09 4.79
C ASN A 81 5.71 0.45 4.90
N ALA A 82 4.57 1.03 5.29
CA ALA A 82 4.45 2.46 5.52
C ALA A 82 5.40 2.94 6.63
N LEU A 83 5.56 2.16 7.71
CA LEU A 83 6.50 2.44 8.78
C LEU A 83 7.94 2.45 8.27
N LEU A 84 8.34 1.45 7.48
CA LEU A 84 9.69 1.39 6.90
C LEU A 84 9.95 2.61 6.00
N THR A 85 8.97 3.04 5.21
CA THR A 85 9.09 4.27 4.41
C THR A 85 9.22 5.52 5.29
N ALA A 86 8.35 5.69 6.29
CA ALA A 86 8.36 6.84 7.18
C ALA A 86 9.65 6.95 8.02
N THR A 87 10.28 5.82 8.33
CA THR A 87 11.46 5.73 9.19
C THR A 87 12.76 5.50 8.39
N ARG A 88 12.71 5.56 7.06
CA ARG A 88 13.83 5.26 6.16
C ARG A 88 14.50 3.90 6.45
N GLY A 89 13.68 2.91 6.80
CA GLY A 89 14.10 1.53 7.09
C GLY A 89 14.67 1.29 8.48
N THR A 90 14.75 2.32 9.33
CA THR A 90 15.35 2.21 10.67
C THR A 90 14.37 1.75 11.76
N GLY A 91 13.06 1.85 11.51
CA GLY A 91 12.03 1.45 12.45
C GLY A 91 11.89 -0.07 12.55
N VAL A 92 11.84 -0.58 13.77
CA VAL A 92 11.54 -1.98 14.09
C VAL A 92 10.13 -2.04 14.66
N MET A 93 9.32 -3.00 14.20
CA MET A 93 7.96 -3.20 14.70
C MET A 93 7.71 -4.68 14.99
N ASN A 94 7.18 -4.93 16.17
CA ASN A 94 6.65 -6.22 16.60
C ASN A 94 5.20 -6.06 17.01
N THR A 95 4.39 -7.09 16.82
CA THR A 95 3.00 -7.07 17.25
C THR A 95 2.69 -8.34 18.03
N ILE A 96 1.79 -8.22 19.00
CA ILE A 96 1.26 -9.34 19.77
C ILE A 96 -0.24 -9.18 19.92
N PHE A 97 -0.98 -10.27 19.75
CA PHE A 97 -2.41 -10.29 19.99
C PHE A 97 -2.73 -9.88 21.43
N ARG A 98 -3.63 -8.92 21.57
CA ARG A 98 -4.06 -8.38 22.86
C ARG A 98 -5.43 -8.94 23.26
N GLU A 99 -6.45 -8.62 22.46
CA GLU A 99 -7.85 -8.90 22.83
C GLU A 99 -8.79 -8.79 21.62
N TYR A 100 -10.05 -9.19 21.81
CA TYR A 100 -11.16 -8.77 20.94
C TYR A 100 -11.88 -7.60 21.60
N ALA A 101 -12.08 -6.50 20.86
CA ALA A 101 -12.76 -5.32 21.35
C ALA A 101 -13.73 -4.76 20.28
N PRO A 102 -14.64 -3.83 20.62
CA PRO A 102 -15.56 -3.25 19.66
C PRO A 102 -14.84 -2.65 18.46
N LEU A 103 -15.51 -2.62 17.31
CA LEU A 103 -14.96 -2.09 16.07
C LEU A 103 -14.33 -0.69 16.28
N ALA A 104 -13.12 -0.50 15.76
CA ALA A 104 -12.39 0.77 15.80
C ALA A 104 -13.05 1.89 14.97
N GLY A 105 -14.10 1.54 14.21
CA GLY A 105 -14.73 2.39 13.21
C GLY A 105 -14.07 2.27 11.84
N GLU A 106 -14.31 3.27 11.01
CA GLU A 106 -13.80 3.32 9.63
C GLU A 106 -12.27 3.52 9.62
N ILE A 107 -11.57 2.68 8.86
CA ILE A 107 -10.13 2.77 8.61
C ILE A 107 -9.94 2.85 7.10
N LEU A 108 -9.52 4.01 6.61
CA LEU A 108 -9.29 4.25 5.18
C LEU A 108 -8.01 3.55 4.72
N MET A 109 -8.10 2.33 4.20
CA MET A 109 -6.91 1.54 3.86
C MET A 109 -6.16 2.05 2.61
N ARG A 110 -6.87 2.62 1.63
CA ARG A 110 -6.31 3.10 0.35
C ARG A 110 -6.94 4.43 -0.05
N ASP A 111 -6.11 5.38 -0.43
CA ASP A 111 -6.48 6.71 -0.95
C ASP A 111 -6.39 6.77 -2.49
N ALA A 112 -5.44 6.03 -3.07
CA ALA A 112 -5.22 5.92 -4.51
C ALA A 112 -6.16 4.91 -5.19
N GLY A 113 -6.42 5.12 -6.48
CA GLY A 113 -7.04 4.13 -7.37
C GLY A 113 -6.03 3.17 -8.00
N SER A 114 -6.53 2.21 -8.78
CA SER A 114 -5.74 1.35 -9.65
C SER A 114 -5.78 1.84 -11.10
N LEU A 115 -4.63 1.77 -11.79
CA LEU A 115 -4.59 1.81 -13.24
C LEU A 115 -4.86 0.39 -13.75
N ILE A 116 -5.87 0.22 -14.59
CA ILE A 116 -6.35 -1.09 -15.06
C ILE A 116 -6.11 -1.20 -16.56
N ALA A 117 -5.49 -2.29 -17.00
CA ALA A 117 -5.29 -2.57 -18.42
C ALA A 117 -6.64 -2.65 -19.14
N PHE A 118 -6.79 -1.85 -20.19
CA PHE A 118 -7.98 -1.85 -21.03
C PHE A 118 -8.05 -3.06 -21.96
N GLU A 119 -6.92 -3.62 -22.38
CA GLU A 119 -6.85 -4.75 -23.31
C GLU A 119 -5.64 -5.64 -23.02
N THR A 120 -5.69 -6.87 -23.54
CA THR A 120 -4.59 -7.84 -23.51
C THR A 120 -3.58 -7.54 -24.63
N GLY A 121 -2.29 -7.50 -24.31
CA GLY A 121 -1.24 -7.27 -25.29
C GLY A 121 0.12 -7.03 -24.66
N THR A 122 1.03 -6.42 -25.42
CA THR A 122 2.37 -6.07 -24.93
C THR A 122 2.43 -4.57 -24.61
N ALA A 123 2.92 -4.22 -23.42
CA ALA A 123 3.05 -2.84 -22.99
C ALA A 123 4.05 -2.08 -23.89
N THR A 124 3.65 -0.93 -24.43
CA THR A 124 4.53 -0.13 -25.31
C THR A 124 5.10 1.07 -24.55
N ALA A 125 6.35 1.44 -24.85
CA ALA A 125 6.95 2.64 -24.26
C ALA A 125 6.12 3.90 -24.55
N TYR A 126 5.52 3.99 -25.74
CA TYR A 126 4.68 5.10 -26.17
C TYR A 126 3.40 5.24 -25.33
N ALA A 127 2.70 4.14 -25.06
CA ALA A 127 1.51 4.18 -24.22
C ALA A 127 1.87 4.49 -22.76
N MET A 128 2.97 3.90 -22.28
CA MET A 128 3.46 4.08 -20.92
C MET A 128 3.85 5.53 -20.60
N GLU A 129 4.43 6.26 -21.56
CA GLU A 129 4.78 7.68 -21.39
C GLU A 129 3.56 8.50 -20.95
N THR A 130 2.43 8.36 -21.65
CA THR A 130 1.18 9.06 -21.28
C THR A 130 0.52 8.49 -20.02
N ALA A 131 0.76 7.21 -19.71
CA ALA A 131 0.19 6.56 -18.54
C ALA A 131 0.89 6.99 -17.23
N GLN A 132 2.17 7.35 -17.29
CA GLN A 132 2.94 7.83 -16.15
C GLN A 132 2.39 9.17 -15.60
N ASP A 133 1.82 10.02 -16.45
CA ASP A 133 1.12 11.24 -16.01
C ASP A 133 -0.12 10.93 -15.14
N ARG A 134 -0.64 9.71 -15.23
CA ARG A 134 -1.80 9.24 -14.46
C ARG A 134 -1.37 8.55 -13.17
N GLY A 135 -0.12 8.17 -12.99
CA GLY A 135 0.38 7.61 -11.75
C GLY A 135 1.58 6.68 -11.93
N GLN A 136 1.83 5.84 -10.94
CA GLN A 136 3.02 4.99 -10.91
C GLN A 136 2.73 3.62 -11.54
N LEU A 137 3.47 3.27 -12.60
CA LEU A 137 3.34 1.97 -13.27
C LEU A 137 4.12 0.87 -12.54
N PHE A 138 3.59 -0.36 -12.59
CA PHE A 138 4.22 -1.57 -12.00
C PHE A 138 4.95 -2.44 -13.02
N MET A 139 5.03 -1.99 -14.27
CA MET A 139 5.53 -2.74 -15.41
C MET A 139 6.54 -1.93 -16.22
N ARG A 140 7.18 -2.61 -17.17
CA ARG A 140 8.18 -2.06 -18.09
C ARG A 140 7.69 -2.20 -19.54
N PRO A 141 8.22 -1.40 -20.47
CA PRO A 141 7.97 -1.61 -21.88
C PRO A 141 8.38 -3.03 -22.30
N GLY A 142 7.50 -3.71 -23.04
CA GLY A 142 7.70 -5.10 -23.46
C GLY A 142 7.04 -6.14 -22.55
N ASP A 143 6.56 -5.78 -21.36
CA ASP A 143 5.84 -6.71 -20.49
C ASP A 143 4.48 -7.10 -21.12
N ASN A 144 4.12 -8.37 -21.05
CA ASN A 144 2.80 -8.84 -21.47
C ASN A 144 1.77 -8.56 -20.38
N VAL A 145 0.60 -8.07 -20.79
CA VAL A 145 -0.52 -7.75 -19.92
C VAL A 145 -1.81 -8.39 -20.41
N TYR A 146 -2.75 -8.61 -19.50
CA TYR A 146 -4.11 -9.04 -19.83
C TYR A 146 -5.14 -7.97 -19.46
N GLU A 147 -6.29 -7.96 -20.15
CA GLU A 147 -7.41 -7.06 -19.83
C GLU A 147 -7.84 -7.22 -18.36
N GLY A 148 -7.99 -6.09 -17.67
CA GLY A 148 -8.36 -6.09 -16.25
C GLY A 148 -7.18 -6.22 -15.29
N GLN A 149 -5.95 -6.47 -15.78
CA GLN A 149 -4.75 -6.49 -14.94
C GLN A 149 -4.51 -5.11 -14.29
N CYS A 150 -4.17 -5.08 -13.00
CA CYS A 150 -3.71 -3.88 -12.34
C CYS A 150 -2.28 -3.56 -12.81
N VAL A 151 -2.12 -2.47 -13.54
CA VAL A 151 -0.87 -2.09 -14.22
C VAL A 151 -0.12 -0.96 -13.51
N GLY A 152 -0.73 -0.36 -12.50
CA GLY A 152 -0.16 0.73 -11.73
C GLY A 152 -1.08 1.28 -10.65
N GLN A 153 -0.56 2.24 -9.91
CA GLN A 153 -1.29 3.05 -8.93
C GLN A 153 -1.71 4.36 -9.58
N HIS A 154 -3.00 4.69 -9.53
CA HIS A 154 -3.54 5.96 -10.01
C HIS A 154 -3.23 7.07 -8.99
N SER A 155 -2.87 8.26 -9.48
CA SER A 155 -2.56 9.42 -8.62
C SER A 155 -3.76 10.00 -7.88
N LYS A 156 -4.97 9.56 -8.20
CA LYS A 156 -6.23 9.98 -7.57
C LYS A 156 -7.05 8.78 -7.11
N ALA A 157 -8.06 9.03 -6.29
CA ALA A 157 -9.08 8.05 -5.95
C ALA A 157 -9.86 7.59 -7.19
N GLY A 158 -10.36 6.36 -7.14
CA GLY A 158 -11.11 5.73 -8.22
C GLY A 158 -10.22 5.08 -9.27
N ASP A 159 -10.63 3.92 -9.75
CA ASP A 159 -9.85 3.15 -10.73
C ASP A 159 -9.99 3.76 -12.14
N LEU A 160 -8.91 3.70 -12.91
CA LEU A 160 -8.85 4.24 -14.28
C LEU A 160 -8.44 3.13 -15.26
N LYS A 161 -9.31 2.84 -16.22
CA LYS A 161 -8.96 1.99 -17.36
C LYS A 161 -8.04 2.74 -18.31
N ILE A 162 -6.90 2.15 -18.66
CA ILE A 162 -5.90 2.73 -19.55
C ILE A 162 -5.42 1.72 -20.57
N ASN A 163 -5.27 2.16 -21.83
CA ASN A 163 -4.66 1.34 -22.86
C ASN A 163 -3.13 1.49 -22.78
N ILE A 164 -2.47 0.44 -22.28
CA ILE A 164 -1.01 0.36 -22.14
C ILE A 164 -0.33 -0.33 -23.36
N CYS A 165 -1.12 -0.86 -24.29
CA CYS A 165 -0.67 -1.61 -25.47
C CYS A 165 -0.67 -0.77 -26.75
N LYS A 166 -1.18 0.47 -26.69
CA LYS A 166 -1.30 1.36 -27.85
C LYS A 166 0.05 1.57 -28.53
N ALA A 167 0.14 1.21 -29.81
CA ALA A 167 1.29 1.52 -30.63
C ALA A 167 1.29 2.99 -31.07
N LYS A 168 2.49 3.55 -31.29
CA LYS A 168 2.63 4.86 -31.94
C LYS A 168 2.07 4.75 -33.35
N ALA A 169 1.14 5.63 -33.72
CA ALA A 169 0.70 5.72 -35.10
C ALA A 169 1.91 6.10 -35.97
N LEU A 170 2.24 5.27 -36.96
CA LEU A 170 3.20 5.61 -38.00
C LEU A 170 2.54 6.60 -38.96
N THR A 171 2.32 7.84 -38.51
CA THR A 171 2.24 8.94 -39.46
C THR A 171 3.63 9.08 -40.04
N ASN A 172 3.75 9.10 -41.37
CA ASN A 172 4.98 9.35 -42.10
C ASN A 172 5.58 10.71 -41.68
N MET A 173 6.23 10.78 -40.53
CA MET A 173 6.91 11.95 -40.01
C MET A 173 8.32 12.00 -40.58
N ARG A 174 8.38 12.05 -41.91
CA ARG A 174 9.46 12.70 -42.64
C ARG A 174 8.96 14.09 -43.02
N ALA A 175 8.92 15.00 -42.05
CA ALA A 175 8.87 16.43 -42.33
C ALA A 175 9.24 17.23 -41.08
N ALA A 176 10.33 17.97 -41.22
CA ALA A 176 10.80 19.07 -40.38
C ALA A 176 11.22 18.71 -38.95
N GLY A 177 12.53 18.63 -38.77
CA GLY A 177 13.16 18.53 -37.45
C GLY A 177 12.77 19.68 -36.54
N LYS A 178 12.80 19.37 -35.24
CA LYS A 178 13.23 20.28 -34.19
C LYS A 178 13.68 19.41 -33.03
N ASP A 179 14.97 19.47 -32.77
CA ASP A 179 15.57 19.16 -31.49
C ASP A 179 14.81 19.89 -30.38
N HIS A 180 14.52 19.19 -29.28
CA HIS A 180 14.92 19.55 -27.91
C HIS A 180 14.58 18.42 -26.95
#